data_AF-A0A9X1XGQ6-F1
#
_entry.id   AF-A0A9X1XGQ6-F1
#
_cell.length_a   1.000
_cell.length_b   1.000
_cell.length_c   1.000
_cell.angle_alpha   90.00
_cell.angle_beta   90.00
_cell.angle_gamma   90.00
#
_symmetry.space_group_name_H-M   'P 1'
#
loop_
_entity.id
_entity.type
_entity.pdbx_description
1 polymer ?
#
loop_
_entity_poly.entity_id
_entity_poly.type
_entity_poly.pdbx_seq_one_letter_code
_entity_poly.pdbx_strand_id
1 'polypeptide(L)'
;MNRIEYEWVKQTREILLKFCDELQPEDFTRQIDGFGFQSVRDSLLHVANCYHGWLGSYILLQTKTPLTPKENISKTSLEEIKQRFIQADAYVDDVLNDLDGQMNELIIRAIPWREHGEPISISAAQLLLHVVTHEYHHKGQIMAMARHMGYEPPNTDVLGVGD
;
A
#
# COMPACT_ATOMS: atom_id res chain seq x y z
N MET A 1 -8.93 8.74 10.69
CA MET A 1 -7.96 9.28 9.73
C MET A 1 -8.61 10.44 9.02
N ASN A 2 -7.98 11.60 8.99
CA ASN A 2 -8.41 12.77 8.22
C ASN A 2 -7.47 13.02 7.03
N ARG A 3 -7.79 14.02 6.20
CA ARG A 3 -7.03 14.36 4.99
C ARG A 3 -5.57 14.76 5.27
N ILE A 4 -5.33 15.54 6.33
CA ILE A 4 -3.99 15.99 6.72
C ILE A 4 -3.15 14.79 7.14
N GLU A 5 -3.71 13.92 7.98
CA GLU A 5 -3.03 12.70 8.42
C GLU A 5 -2.64 11.81 7.23
N TYR A 6 -3.52 11.67 6.23
CA TYR A 6 -3.22 10.91 5.03
C TYR A 6 -2.19 11.59 4.11
N GLU A 7 -2.16 12.93 4.08
CA GLU A 7 -1.14 13.66 3.33
C GLU A 7 0.27 13.37 3.86
N TRP A 8 0.45 13.25 5.19
CA TRP A 8 1.74 12.81 5.75
C TRP A 8 2.11 11.38 5.33
N VAL A 9 1.13 10.48 5.21
CA VAL A 9 1.36 9.13 4.67
C VAL A 9 1.87 9.22 3.24
N LYS A 10 1.22 10.03 2.38
CA LYS A 10 1.63 10.25 0.99
C LYS A 10 3.04 10.82 0.89
N GLN A 11 3.37 11.85 1.68
CA GLN A 11 4.69 12.47 1.69
C GLN A 11 5.78 11.46 2.06
N THR A 12 5.59 10.68 3.14
CA THR A 12 6.57 9.65 3.53
C THR A 12 6.69 8.52 2.50
N ARG A 13 5.59 8.19 1.79
CA ARG A 13 5.62 7.23 0.68
C ARG A 13 6.37 7.77 -0.52
N GLU A 14 6.18 9.05 -0.85
CA GLU A 14 6.90 9.69 -1.95
C GLU A 14 8.41 9.72 -1.70
N ILE A 15 8.84 10.00 -0.46
CA ILE A 15 10.25 9.90 -0.06
C ILE A 15 10.79 8.48 -0.33
N LEU A 16 10.05 7.45 0.08
CA LEU A 16 10.43 6.05 -0.17
C LEU A 16 10.51 5.75 -1.68
N LEU A 17 9.50 6.15 -2.45
CA LEU A 17 9.44 5.88 -3.89
C LEU A 17 10.58 6.57 -4.64
N LYS A 18 10.93 7.81 -4.28
CA LYS A 18 12.10 8.52 -4.81
C LYS A 18 13.40 7.80 -4.48
N PHE A 19 13.56 7.34 -3.23
CA PHE A 19 14.72 6.53 -2.88
C PHE A 19 14.79 5.23 -3.70
N CYS A 20 13.65 4.58 -3.96
CA CYS A 20 13.60 3.39 -4.80
C CYS A 20 13.98 3.65 -6.26
N ASP A 21 13.82 4.88 -6.78
CA ASP A 21 14.31 5.26 -8.13
C ASP A 21 15.84 5.30 -8.22
N GLU A 22 16.52 5.48 -7.08
CA GLU A 22 17.98 5.55 -7.01
C GLU A 22 18.66 4.18 -6.83
N LEU A 23 17.87 3.13 -6.54
CA LEU A 23 18.36 1.77 -6.41
C LEU A 23 18.87 1.24 -7.76
N GLN A 24 19.91 0.40 -7.70
CA GLN A 24 20.29 -0.37 -8.89
C GLN A 24 19.13 -1.29 -9.32
N PRO A 25 18.86 -1.45 -10.63
CA PRO A 25 17.76 -2.28 -11.12
C PRO A 25 17.78 -3.72 -10.58
N GLU A 26 18.98 -4.28 -10.39
CA GLU A 26 19.16 -5.62 -9.85
C GLU A 26 18.74 -5.68 -8.38
N ASP A 27 19.08 -4.67 -7.58
CA ASP A 27 18.75 -4.60 -6.15
C ASP A 27 17.26 -4.34 -5.91
N PHE A 28 16.59 -3.57 -6.78
CA PHE A 28 15.13 -3.37 -6.72
C PHE A 28 14.35 -4.69 -6.79
N THR A 29 14.88 -5.66 -7.54
CA THR A 29 14.23 -6.97 -7.78
C THR A 29 14.89 -8.12 -7.03
N ARG A 30 15.99 -7.86 -6.33
CA ARG A 30 16.80 -8.84 -5.61
C ARG A 30 15.98 -9.53 -4.53
N GLN A 31 16.12 -10.85 -4.48
CA GLN A 31 15.51 -11.67 -3.44
C GLN A 31 16.39 -11.66 -2.19
N ILE A 32 15.78 -11.39 -1.04
CA ILE A 32 16.39 -11.32 0.29
C ILE A 32 15.57 -12.20 1.23
N ASP A 33 16.23 -13.21 1.79
CA ASP A 33 15.60 -14.14 2.73
C ASP A 33 15.23 -13.47 4.06
N GLY A 34 14.25 -14.05 4.76
CA GLY A 34 13.82 -13.58 6.08
C GLY A 34 12.74 -12.50 6.07
N PHE A 35 12.31 -12.04 4.89
CA PHE A 35 11.18 -11.11 4.75
C PHE A 35 9.95 -11.79 4.16
N GLY A 36 8.75 -11.33 4.54
CA GLY A 36 7.48 -11.88 4.05
C GLY A 36 7.29 -11.69 2.54
N PHE A 37 7.78 -10.57 2.00
CA PHE A 37 7.98 -10.34 0.57
C PHE A 37 9.47 -10.19 0.34
N GLN A 38 10.02 -10.97 -0.58
CA GLN A 38 11.46 -11.17 -0.64
C GLN A 38 12.19 -10.10 -1.46
N SER A 39 11.52 -9.10 -2.01
CA SER A 39 12.18 -7.98 -2.72
C SER A 39 11.52 -6.64 -2.46
N VAL A 40 12.23 -5.55 -2.78
CA VAL A 40 11.68 -4.18 -2.70
C VAL A 40 10.48 -4.04 -3.62
N ARG A 41 10.58 -4.49 -4.88
CA ARG A 41 9.47 -4.50 -5.85
C ARG A 41 8.25 -5.22 -5.29
N ASP A 42 8.42 -6.46 -4.84
CA ASP A 42 7.29 -7.29 -4.43
C ASP A 42 6.63 -6.73 -3.16
N SER A 43 7.43 -6.14 -2.26
CA SER A 43 6.93 -5.44 -1.07
C SER A 43 6.10 -4.21 -1.42
N LEU A 44 6.60 -3.33 -2.29
CA LEU A 44 5.87 -2.13 -2.71
C LEU A 44 4.58 -2.50 -3.46
N LEU A 45 4.64 -3.49 -4.35
CA LEU A 45 3.49 -3.96 -5.10
C LEU A 45 2.44 -4.57 -4.16
N HIS A 46 2.85 -5.32 -3.15
CA HIS A 46 1.96 -5.84 -2.11
C HIS A 46 1.27 -4.73 -1.33
N VAL A 47 2.01 -3.69 -0.93
CA VAL A 47 1.42 -2.51 -0.26
C VAL A 47 0.37 -1.86 -1.16
N ALA A 48 0.68 -1.57 -2.42
CA ALA A 48 -0.30 -0.99 -3.35
C ALA A 48 -1.53 -1.89 -3.54
N ASN A 49 -1.33 -3.21 -3.67
CA ASN A 49 -2.42 -4.18 -3.77
C ASN A 49 -3.31 -4.22 -2.51
N CYS A 50 -2.76 -3.93 -1.33
CA CYS A 50 -3.52 -3.83 -0.09
C CYS A 50 -4.57 -2.70 -0.15
N TYR A 51 -4.17 -1.51 -0.63
CA TYR A 51 -5.11 -0.41 -0.85
C TYR A 51 -6.17 -0.74 -1.92
N HIS A 52 -5.75 -1.33 -3.04
CA HIS A 52 -6.68 -1.70 -4.12
C HIS A 52 -7.69 -2.75 -3.66
N GLY A 53 -7.27 -3.73 -2.87
CA GLY A 53 -8.14 -4.73 -2.31
C GLY A 53 -9.14 -4.10 -1.34
N TRP A 54 -8.65 -3.49 -0.28
CA TRP A 54 -9.52 -3.05 0.80
C TRP A 54 -10.34 -1.81 0.48
N LEU A 55 -9.76 -0.81 -0.18
CA LEU A 55 -10.49 0.42 -0.45
C LEU A 55 -11.22 0.34 -1.79
N GLY A 56 -10.46 0.10 -2.87
CA GLY A 56 -11.02 0.05 -4.23
C GLY A 56 -12.03 -1.07 -4.44
N SER A 57 -11.74 -2.28 -3.94
CA SER A 57 -12.60 -3.45 -4.15
C SER A 57 -13.60 -3.68 -3.03
N TYR A 58 -13.18 -3.72 -1.76
CA TYR A 58 -14.08 -4.09 -0.65
C TYR A 58 -15.08 -2.97 -0.30
N ILE A 59 -14.59 -1.75 -0.07
CA ILE A 59 -15.42 -0.61 0.33
C ILE A 59 -16.14 -0.03 -0.90
N LEU A 60 -15.38 0.45 -1.88
CA LEU A 60 -15.89 1.24 -2.99
C LEU A 60 -16.52 0.41 -4.12
N LEU A 61 -16.26 -0.90 -4.17
CA LEU A 61 -16.72 -1.82 -5.22
C LEU A 61 -16.34 -1.39 -6.66
N GLN A 62 -15.31 -0.55 -6.81
CA GLN A 62 -14.87 -0.01 -8.11
C GLN A 62 -14.13 -1.06 -8.97
N THR A 63 -13.64 -2.14 -8.37
CA THR A 63 -12.99 -3.25 -9.09
C THR A 63 -13.24 -4.60 -8.42
N LYS A 64 -13.21 -5.69 -9.19
CA LYS A 64 -13.23 -7.09 -8.71
C LYS A 64 -11.89 -7.79 -8.86
N THR A 65 -10.92 -7.16 -9.54
CA THR A 65 -9.58 -7.69 -9.78
C THR A 65 -8.53 -6.71 -9.24
N PRO A 66 -8.52 -6.44 -7.92
CA PRO A 66 -7.64 -5.45 -7.32
C PRO A 66 -6.18 -5.89 -7.23
N LEU A 67 -5.89 -7.19 -7.32
CA LEU A 67 -4.56 -7.74 -7.11
C LEU A 67 -3.84 -7.95 -8.44
N THR A 68 -2.53 -7.69 -8.47
CA THR A 68 -1.69 -8.06 -9.61
C THR A 68 -1.64 -9.58 -9.77
N PRO A 69 -1.91 -10.13 -10.97
CA PRO A 69 -1.74 -11.56 -11.23
C PRO A 69 -0.31 -12.03 -10.97
N LYS A 70 -0.14 -13.25 -10.45
CA LYS A 70 1.17 -13.77 -10.02
C LYS A 70 2.21 -13.75 -11.14
N GLU A 71 1.79 -14.07 -12.35
CA GLU A 71 2.57 -14.08 -13.59
C GLU A 71 3.07 -12.69 -14.03
N ASN A 72 2.47 -11.62 -13.49
CA ASN A 72 2.81 -10.24 -13.81
C ASN A 72 3.66 -9.57 -12.73
N ILE A 73 3.71 -10.12 -11.51
CA ILE A 73 4.50 -9.56 -10.38
C ILE A 73 5.96 -9.34 -10.79
N SER A 74 6.60 -10.37 -11.36
CA SER A 74 8.02 -10.30 -11.73
C SER A 74 8.32 -9.32 -12.87
N LYS A 75 7.29 -8.88 -13.61
CA LYS A 75 7.38 -7.95 -14.74
C LYS A 75 6.98 -6.53 -14.37
N THR A 76 6.44 -6.33 -13.17
CA THR A 76 5.92 -5.03 -12.76
C THR A 76 7.09 -4.07 -12.49
N SER A 77 7.08 -2.93 -13.17
CA SER A 77 8.04 -1.85 -13.01
C SER A 77 7.70 -0.95 -11.81
N LEU A 78 8.69 -0.17 -11.36
CA LEU A 78 8.48 0.85 -10.33
C LEU A 78 7.46 1.91 -10.78
N GLU A 79 7.48 2.29 -12.06
CA GLU A 79 6.50 3.24 -12.61
C GLU A 79 5.06 2.70 -12.54
N GLU A 80 4.85 1.43 -12.88
CA GLU A 80 3.53 0.80 -12.72
C GLU A 80 3.10 0.77 -11.25
N ILE A 81 4.03 0.50 -10.33
CA ILE A 81 3.75 0.55 -8.88
C ILE A 81 3.35 1.98 -8.45
N LYS A 82 4.04 3.02 -8.91
CA LYS A 82 3.67 4.42 -8.65
C LYS A 82 2.28 4.74 -9.15
N GLN A 83 1.91 4.30 -10.36
CA GLN A 83 0.54 4.46 -10.88
C GLN A 83 -0.51 3.78 -10.00
N ARG A 84 -0.19 2.61 -9.44
CA ARG A 84 -1.08 1.95 -8.48
C ARG A 84 -1.23 2.75 -7.19
N PHE A 85 -0.18 3.42 -6.71
CA PHE A 85 -0.30 4.31 -5.54
C PHE A 85 -1.10 5.58 -5.85
N ILE A 86 -0.96 6.16 -7.04
CA ILE A 86 -1.82 7.28 -7.47
C ILE A 86 -3.30 6.87 -7.42
N GLN A 87 -3.63 5.67 -7.90
CA GLN A 87 -5.00 5.16 -7.81
C GLN A 87 -5.41 4.84 -6.37
N ALA A 88 -4.48 4.38 -5.53
CA ALA A 88 -4.75 4.17 -4.10
C ALA A 88 -5.10 5.48 -3.38
N ASP A 89 -4.45 6.58 -3.75
CA ASP A 89 -4.77 7.92 -3.22
C ASP A 89 -6.18 8.35 -3.58
N ALA A 90 -6.60 8.14 -4.83
CA ALA A 90 -7.98 8.39 -5.24
C ALA A 90 -8.98 7.55 -4.44
N TYR A 91 -8.69 6.27 -4.15
CA TYR A 91 -9.57 5.46 -3.31
C TYR A 91 -9.68 6.00 -1.88
N VAL A 92 -8.59 6.49 -1.29
CA VAL A 92 -8.64 7.08 0.06
C VAL A 92 -9.46 8.37 0.04
N ASP A 93 -9.30 9.21 -0.98
CA ASP A 93 -10.09 10.42 -1.15
C ASP A 93 -11.59 10.12 -1.28
N ASP A 94 -11.95 9.13 -2.09
CA ASP A 94 -13.33 8.67 -2.26
C ASP A 94 -13.89 8.14 -0.94
N VAL A 95 -13.15 7.28 -0.22
CA VAL A 95 -13.59 6.75 1.09
C VAL A 95 -13.80 7.86 2.11
N LEU A 96 -12.89 8.84 2.19
CA LEU A 96 -13.01 9.96 3.12
C LEU A 96 -14.17 10.90 2.79
N ASN A 97 -14.57 11.01 1.52
CA ASN A 97 -15.69 11.83 1.08
C ASN A 97 -17.03 11.10 1.21
N ASP A 98 -17.12 9.89 0.68
CA ASP A 98 -18.38 9.16 0.51
C ASP A 98 -18.90 8.61 1.84
N LEU A 99 -18.01 8.35 2.80
CA LEU A 99 -18.34 7.77 4.10
C LEU A 99 -18.17 8.76 5.25
N ASP A 100 -18.13 10.07 4.99
CA ASP A 100 -18.12 11.08 6.04
C ASP A 100 -19.35 10.89 6.96
N GLY A 101 -19.10 10.90 8.27
CA GLY A 101 -20.08 10.57 9.30
C GLY A 101 -20.47 9.08 9.44
N GLN A 102 -20.06 8.20 8.52
CA GLN A 102 -20.40 6.76 8.51
C GLN A 102 -19.18 5.83 8.65
N MET A 103 -17.99 6.40 8.85
CA MET A 103 -16.72 5.65 8.91
C MET A 103 -16.69 4.47 9.89
N ASN A 104 -17.48 4.51 10.97
CA ASN A 104 -17.54 3.46 11.99
C ASN A 104 -18.67 2.44 11.76
N GLU A 105 -19.52 2.63 10.76
CA GLU A 105 -20.57 1.66 10.43
C GLU A 105 -19.94 0.38 9.87
N LEU A 106 -20.50 -0.77 10.24
CA LEU A 106 -19.98 -2.07 9.83
C LEU A 106 -20.46 -2.41 8.42
N ILE A 107 -19.51 -2.71 7.54
CA ILE A 107 -19.77 -3.29 6.24
C ILE A 107 -19.73 -4.81 6.40
N ILE A 108 -20.82 -5.48 6.04
CA ILE A 108 -20.93 -6.95 6.10
C ILE A 108 -21.04 -7.49 4.68
N ARG A 109 -19.97 -8.13 4.20
CA ARG A 109 -19.95 -8.78 2.87
C ARG A 109 -18.78 -9.75 2.72
N ALA A 110 -18.91 -10.68 1.77
CA ALA A 110 -17.80 -11.48 1.29
C ALA A 110 -16.77 -10.60 0.57
N ILE A 111 -15.50 -11.01 0.58
CA ILE A 111 -14.40 -10.29 -0.06
C ILE A 111 -14.55 -10.40 -1.59
N PRO A 112 -14.80 -9.29 -2.33
CA PRO A 112 -15.25 -9.36 -3.73
C PRO A 112 -14.28 -10.00 -4.72
N TRP A 113 -12.98 -9.98 -4.43
CA TRP A 113 -11.93 -10.57 -5.28
C TRP A 113 -11.55 -11.99 -4.89
N ARG A 114 -12.31 -12.62 -3.99
CA ARG A 114 -12.18 -14.04 -3.66
C ARG A 114 -13.39 -14.76 -4.22
N GLU A 115 -13.16 -15.83 -4.98
CA GLU A 115 -14.25 -16.64 -5.58
C GLU A 115 -15.14 -17.30 -4.50
N HIS A 116 -14.52 -17.65 -3.38
CA HIS A 116 -15.19 -18.25 -2.22
C HIS A 116 -14.69 -17.58 -0.94
N GLY A 117 -15.62 -17.18 -0.08
CA GLY A 117 -15.27 -16.60 1.21
C GLY A 117 -16.50 -16.27 2.03
N GLU A 118 -16.42 -16.55 3.33
CA GLU A 118 -17.43 -16.13 4.28
C GLU A 118 -17.47 -14.59 4.36
N PRO A 119 -18.65 -14.00 4.58
CA PRO A 119 -18.76 -12.58 4.88
C PRO A 119 -17.90 -12.21 6.08
N ILE A 120 -17.19 -11.09 5.96
CA ILE A 120 -16.54 -10.44 7.10
C ILE A 120 -17.36 -9.21 7.50
N SER A 121 -17.22 -8.79 8.75
CA SER A 121 -17.81 -7.57 9.30
C SER A 121 -16.69 -6.63 9.71
N ILE A 122 -16.55 -5.50 9.02
CA ILE A 122 -15.47 -4.54 9.27
C ILE A 122 -15.90 -3.13 8.85
N SER A 123 -15.47 -2.12 9.59
CA SER A 123 -15.76 -0.71 9.27
C SER A 123 -14.73 -0.10 8.31
N ALA A 124 -15.11 0.98 7.62
CA ALA A 124 -14.20 1.74 6.78
C ALA A 124 -13.04 2.35 7.58
N ALA A 125 -13.30 2.81 8.82
CA ALA A 125 -12.27 3.32 9.72
C ALA A 125 -11.19 2.26 10.03
N GLN A 126 -11.60 1.02 10.31
CA GLN A 126 -10.68 -0.09 10.54
C GLN A 126 -9.85 -0.42 9.30
N LEU A 127 -10.47 -0.39 8.12
CA LEU A 127 -9.76 -0.67 6.86
C LEU A 127 -8.78 0.45 6.47
N LEU A 128 -9.13 1.72 6.66
CA LEU A 128 -8.19 2.84 6.47
C LEU A 128 -6.99 2.73 7.42
N LEU A 129 -7.24 2.45 8.71
CA LEU A 129 -6.17 2.22 9.67
C LEU A 129 -5.30 1.03 9.26
N HIS A 130 -5.92 -0.06 8.82
CA HIS A 130 -5.21 -1.25 8.36
C HIS A 130 -4.28 -0.95 7.19
N VAL A 131 -4.76 -0.34 6.11
CA VAL A 131 -3.90 -0.11 4.93
C VAL A 131 -2.73 0.82 5.23
N VAL A 132 -2.92 1.85 6.06
CA VAL A 132 -1.83 2.78 6.43
C VAL A 132 -0.83 2.13 7.37
N THR A 133 -1.28 1.47 8.44
CA THR A 133 -0.37 0.76 9.36
C THR A 133 0.41 -0.35 8.65
N HIS A 134 -0.26 -1.05 7.72
CA HIS A 134 0.34 -2.06 6.87
C HIS A 134 1.37 -1.46 5.89
N GLU A 135 1.12 -0.28 5.33
CA GLU A 135 2.12 0.46 4.56
C GLU A 135 3.36 0.77 5.40
N TYR A 136 3.22 1.34 6.60
CA TYR A 136 4.39 1.64 7.45
C TYR A 136 5.16 0.39 7.86
N HIS A 137 4.46 -0.72 8.13
CA HIS A 137 5.08 -2.00 8.42
C HIS A 137 6.03 -2.45 7.30
N HIS A 138 5.53 -2.47 6.05
CA HIS A 138 6.34 -2.88 4.91
C HIS A 138 7.34 -1.84 4.46
N LYS A 139 7.07 -0.55 4.66
CA LYS A 139 8.05 0.54 4.48
C LYS A 139 9.28 0.27 5.36
N GLY A 140 9.09 -0.02 6.64
CA GLY A 140 10.19 -0.43 7.53
C GLY A 140 10.99 -1.63 7.02
N GLN A 141 10.31 -2.65 6.48
CA GLN A 141 10.98 -3.81 5.87
C GLN A 141 11.80 -3.45 4.63
N ILE A 142 11.26 -2.61 3.74
CA ILE A 142 11.98 -2.14 2.55
C ILE A 142 13.24 -1.36 2.95
N MET A 143 13.15 -0.52 3.98
CA MET A 143 14.32 0.21 4.50
C MET A 143 15.37 -0.74 5.08
N ALA A 144 14.94 -1.82 5.76
CA ALA A 144 15.86 -2.84 6.24
C ALA A 144 16.52 -3.61 5.10
N MET A 145 15.78 -3.98 4.06
CA MET A 145 16.32 -4.59 2.83
C MET A 145 17.38 -3.70 2.19
N ALA A 146 17.10 -2.41 2.02
CA ALA A 146 18.04 -1.45 1.46
C ALA A 146 19.34 -1.40 2.27
N ARG A 147 19.26 -1.37 3.60
CA ARG A 147 20.44 -1.43 4.48
C ARG A 147 21.22 -2.74 4.34
N HIS A 148 20.54 -3.87 4.21
CA HIS A 148 21.19 -5.16 3.94
C HIS A 148 21.95 -5.19 2.62
N MET A 149 21.50 -4.42 1.63
CA MET A 149 22.18 -4.25 0.34
C MET A 149 23.29 -3.17 0.37
N GLY A 150 23.51 -2.52 1.51
CA GLY A 150 24.57 -1.51 1.69
C GLY A 150 24.16 -0.07 1.41
N TYR A 151 22.87 0.20 1.19
CA TYR A 151 22.37 1.56 1.00
C TYR A 151 22.12 2.27 2.35
N GLU A 152 22.12 3.59 2.31
CA GLU A 152 21.72 4.46 3.43
C GLU A 152 20.35 5.09 3.12
N PRO A 153 19.24 4.42 3.44
CA PRO A 153 17.93 4.90 3.02
C PRO A 153 17.47 6.09 3.90
N PRO A 154 16.67 7.03 3.37
CA PRO A 154 16.30 8.27 4.04
C PRO A 154 15.39 8.07 5.27
N ASN A 155 15.12 9.13 6.03
CA ASN A 155 14.05 9.07 7.03
C ASN A 155 12.68 9.03 6.33
N THR A 156 11.84 8.07 6.70
CA THR A 156 10.46 7.93 6.18
C THR A 156 9.41 7.99 7.30
N ASP A 157 9.80 8.46 8.48
CA ASP A 157 8.90 8.77 9.59
C ASP A 157 8.10 10.06 9.30
N VAL A 158 6.88 10.13 9.82
CA VAL A 158 6.06 11.35 9.79
C VAL A 158 6.72 12.52 10.50
N LEU A 159 7.62 12.26 11.46
CA LEU A 159 8.42 13.30 12.10
C LEU A 159 9.36 14.04 11.13
N GLY A 160 9.61 13.46 9.95
CA GLY A 160 10.49 14.03 8.92
C GLY A 160 9.77 14.80 7.82
N VAL A 161 8.44 14.90 7.84
CA VAL A 161 7.65 15.60 6.82
C VAL A 161 7.06 16.90 7.36
N GLY A 162 6.80 17.86 6.47
CA GLY A 162 6.21 19.15 6.83
C GLY A 162 4.68 19.10 6.93
N ASP A 163 4.11 20.12 7.56
CA ASP A 163 2.66 20.41 7.51
C ASP A 163 2.21 20.75 6.07
#